data_AF-A0A7X9F9J7-F1
#
_entry.id   AF-A0A7X9F9J7-F1
#
_cell.length_a   1.000
_cell.length_b   1.000
_cell.length_c   1.000
_cell.angle_alpha   90.00
_cell.angle_beta   90.00
_cell.angle_gamma   90.00
#
_symmetry.space_group_name_H-M   'P 1'
#
loop_
_entity.id
_entity.type
_entity.pdbx_description
1 polymer ?
#
loop_
_entity_poly.entity_id
_entity_poly.type
_entity_poly.pdbx_seq_one_letter_code
_entity_poly.pdbx_strand_id
1 'polypeptide(L)'
;KNYEFEAFVRGYEEMYKSEFAETEPDLAFFCEKTQMPGKVISAGDQYRIIRAVYACPNGVQRMSQSMPGLVETSNNLAIARCRDGKFEVYNLTRSSVDTAKEATAWKIAGVFHLIDAKVALEGSYPGWKPNMASPILAVMKKLYSAKFGVDPHVKAVHAGLECGIIGGIYPGLDMISLGPTIKYPHSPDEMVHIPSVAKFYDYLCGILKEVPVR
;
A
#
# COMPACT_ATOMS: atom_id res chain seq x y z
N LYS A 1 17.92 2.19 -37.29
CA LYS A 1 16.56 1.83 -36.81
C LYS A 1 16.58 0.71 -35.76
N ASN A 2 16.83 -0.57 -36.06
CA ASN A 2 16.83 -1.62 -35.01
C ASN A 2 17.94 -1.43 -33.96
N TYR A 3 19.16 -1.12 -34.39
CA TYR A 3 20.28 -0.82 -33.49
C TYR A 3 20.06 0.42 -32.61
N GLU A 4 19.24 1.38 -33.05
CA GLU A 4 18.95 2.61 -32.30
C GLU A 4 17.98 2.35 -31.16
N PHE A 5 16.96 1.51 -31.37
CA PHE A 5 16.02 1.15 -30.31
C PHE A 5 16.66 0.28 -29.23
N GLU A 6 17.43 -0.73 -29.63
CA GLU A 6 18.16 -1.58 -28.66
C GLU A 6 19.17 -0.77 -27.85
N ALA A 7 19.87 0.18 -28.47
CA ALA A 7 20.77 1.09 -27.77
C ALA A 7 20.02 2.03 -26.82
N PHE A 8 18.84 2.53 -27.22
CA PHE A 8 17.98 3.34 -26.37
C PHE A 8 17.53 2.58 -25.12
N VAL A 9 17.09 1.33 -25.26
CA VAL A 9 16.70 0.47 -24.12
C VAL A 9 17.87 0.23 -23.17
N ARG A 10 19.06 -0.11 -23.70
CA ARG A 10 20.27 -0.28 -22.88
C ARG A 10 20.65 0.99 -22.11
N GLY A 11 20.55 2.16 -22.74
CA GLY A 11 20.84 3.43 -22.07
C GLY A 11 19.93 3.69 -20.86
N TYR A 12 18.64 3.36 -20.96
CA TYR A 12 17.72 3.46 -19.82
C TYR A 12 18.00 2.40 -18.75
N GLU A 13 18.39 1.18 -19.14
CA GLU A 13 18.80 0.14 -18.21
C GLU A 13 19.99 0.58 -17.37
N GLU A 14 21.05 1.09 -18.00
CA GLU A 14 22.25 1.59 -17.32
C GLU A 14 21.91 2.75 -16.37
N MET A 15 21.09 3.69 -16.84
CA MET A 15 20.64 4.83 -16.04
C MET A 15 19.88 4.36 -14.79
N TYR A 16 18.88 3.48 -14.93
CA TYR A 16 18.06 3.05 -13.80
C TYR A 16 18.75 2.04 -12.88
N LYS A 17 19.65 1.19 -13.39
CA LYS A 17 20.53 0.38 -12.54
C LYS A 17 21.42 1.25 -11.67
N SER A 18 21.93 2.36 -12.21
CA SER A 18 22.71 3.32 -11.45
C SER A 18 21.86 4.04 -10.40
N GLU A 19 20.68 4.53 -10.79
CA GLU A 19 19.77 5.26 -9.90
C GLU A 19 19.23 4.40 -8.75
N PHE A 20 18.91 3.13 -9.02
CA PHE A 20 18.29 2.21 -8.06
C PHE A 20 19.22 1.09 -7.58
N ALA A 21 20.54 1.26 -7.70
CA ALA A 21 21.54 0.23 -7.39
C ALA A 21 21.39 -0.39 -5.98
N GLU A 22 20.98 0.42 -5.00
CA GLU A 22 20.83 -0.02 -3.61
C GLU A 22 19.51 -0.77 -3.35
N THR A 23 18.45 -0.46 -4.10
CA THR A 23 17.09 -0.95 -3.83
C THR A 23 16.63 -2.03 -4.80
N GLU A 24 17.09 -2.00 -6.05
CA GLU A 24 16.66 -2.88 -7.13
C GLU A 24 17.88 -3.53 -7.82
N PRO A 25 18.67 -4.37 -7.11
CA PRO A 25 19.91 -4.94 -7.64
C PRO A 25 19.71 -5.84 -8.86
N ASP A 26 18.49 -6.38 -9.02
CA ASP A 26 18.13 -7.29 -10.09
C ASP A 26 17.35 -6.61 -11.23
N LEU A 27 17.26 -5.27 -11.25
CA LEU A 27 16.59 -4.52 -12.32
C LEU A 27 17.19 -4.86 -13.68
N ALA A 28 16.36 -5.27 -14.64
CA ALA A 28 16.80 -5.60 -15.99
C ALA A 28 15.77 -5.15 -17.03
N PHE A 29 16.26 -4.64 -18.16
CA PHE A 29 15.42 -4.28 -19.31
C PHE A 29 15.76 -5.21 -20.47
N PHE A 30 14.74 -5.69 -21.18
CA PHE A 30 14.92 -6.54 -22.35
C PHE A 30 14.10 -6.00 -23.52
N CYS A 31 14.64 -6.19 -24.73
CA CYS A 31 13.92 -5.93 -25.95
C CYS A 31 14.18 -7.07 -26.93
N GLU A 32 13.11 -7.67 -27.42
CA GLU A 32 13.16 -8.80 -28.32
C GLU A 32 12.42 -8.47 -29.62
N LYS A 33 12.96 -8.96 -30.74
CA LYS A 33 12.23 -8.87 -32.00
C LYS A 33 11.01 -9.78 -31.93
N THR A 34 9.88 -9.25 -32.35
CA THR A 34 8.61 -9.97 -32.41
C THR A 34 7.93 -9.79 -33.76
N GLN A 35 6.93 -10.61 -34.05
CA GLN A 35 6.13 -10.48 -35.26
C GLN A 35 5.28 -9.22 -35.21
N MET A 36 5.12 -8.56 -36.36
CA MET A 36 4.25 -7.38 -36.46
C MET A 36 2.80 -7.81 -36.21
N PRO A 37 2.10 -7.26 -35.21
CA PRO A 37 0.70 -7.58 -34.99
C PRO A 37 -0.17 -7.00 -36.11
N GLY A 38 -1.31 -7.64 -36.39
CA GLY A 38 -2.25 -7.15 -37.41
C GLY A 38 -2.91 -5.81 -37.08
N LYS A 39 -2.86 -5.38 -35.81
CA LYS A 39 -3.34 -4.08 -35.34
C LYS A 39 -2.41 -3.52 -34.28
N VAL A 40 -2.25 -2.21 -34.26
CA VAL A 40 -1.51 -1.46 -33.24
C VAL A 40 -2.39 -0.34 -32.67
N ILE A 41 -2.03 0.15 -31.49
CA ILE A 41 -2.68 1.32 -30.89
C ILE A 41 -2.46 2.53 -31.80
N SER A 42 -3.48 3.39 -31.94
CA SER A 42 -3.33 4.63 -32.72
C SER A 42 -2.27 5.54 -32.07
N ALA A 43 -1.55 6.33 -32.89
CA ALA A 43 -0.53 7.23 -32.35
C ALA A 43 -1.09 8.21 -31.30
N GLY A 44 -2.33 8.67 -31.50
CA GLY A 44 -3.03 9.56 -30.56
C GLY A 44 -3.34 8.89 -29.22
N ASP A 45 -3.87 7.67 -29.25
CA ASP A 45 -4.17 6.90 -28.02
C ASP A 45 -2.88 6.51 -27.29
N GLN A 46 -1.86 6.05 -28.02
CA GLN A 46 -0.56 5.72 -27.46
C GLN A 46 0.05 6.93 -26.73
N TYR A 47 0.03 8.10 -27.38
CA TYR A 47 0.56 9.34 -26.80
C TYR A 47 -0.15 9.73 -25.50
N ARG A 48 -1.48 9.61 -25.48
CA ARG A 48 -2.34 9.92 -24.32
C ARG A 48 -2.12 8.94 -23.18
N ILE A 49 -2.16 7.64 -23.46
CA ILE A 49 -2.01 6.57 -22.46
C ILE A 49 -0.66 6.67 -21.76
N ILE A 50 0.45 6.79 -22.51
CA ILE A 50 1.79 6.88 -21.92
C ILE A 50 1.89 8.06 -20.95
N ARG A 51 1.34 9.23 -21.32
CA ARG A 51 1.36 10.42 -20.48
C ARG A 51 0.46 10.31 -19.26
N ALA A 52 -0.72 9.72 -19.40
CA ALA A 52 -1.61 9.51 -18.27
C ALA A 52 -0.98 8.56 -17.25
N VAL A 53 -0.36 7.47 -17.69
CA VAL A 53 0.38 6.55 -16.81
C VAL A 53 1.56 7.25 -16.14
N TYR A 54 2.35 8.00 -16.90
CA TYR A 54 3.49 8.74 -16.35
C TYR A 54 3.08 9.83 -15.35
N ALA A 55 1.99 10.54 -15.60
CA ALA A 55 1.48 11.61 -14.74
C ALA A 55 0.66 11.11 -13.53
N CYS A 56 0.23 9.84 -13.54
CA CYS A 56 -0.55 9.26 -12.46
C CYS A 56 0.27 9.26 -11.16
N PRO A 57 -0.22 9.87 -10.06
CA PRO A 57 0.47 9.83 -8.78
C PRO A 57 0.72 8.39 -8.31
N ASN A 58 1.97 8.03 -8.03
CA ASN A 58 2.35 6.72 -7.52
C ASN A 58 3.31 6.85 -6.34
N GLY A 59 3.24 5.91 -5.40
CA GLY A 59 4.03 5.92 -4.16
C GLY A 59 3.45 6.84 -3.07
N VAL A 60 4.34 7.25 -2.15
CA VAL A 60 3.99 8.10 -0.99
C VAL A 60 3.53 9.48 -1.46
N GLN A 61 2.33 9.88 -1.04
CA GLN A 61 1.78 11.21 -1.32
C GLN A 61 1.96 12.16 -0.13
N ARG A 62 1.88 11.62 1.10
CA ARG A 62 2.02 12.42 2.33
C ARG A 62 2.47 11.55 3.50
N MET A 63 3.43 12.04 4.28
CA MET A 63 3.81 11.49 5.58
C MET A 63 2.91 12.05 6.69
N SER A 64 2.63 11.24 7.71
CA SER A 64 1.80 11.62 8.86
C SER A 64 2.50 12.68 9.70
N GLN A 65 1.80 13.77 9.98
CA GLN A 65 2.25 14.79 10.94
C GLN A 65 2.05 14.33 12.39
N SER A 66 1.13 13.39 12.63
CA SER A 66 0.79 12.90 13.96
C SER A 66 1.67 11.74 14.44
N MET A 67 2.36 11.06 13.51
CA MET A 67 3.26 9.94 13.81
C MET A 67 4.47 9.97 12.87
N PRO A 68 5.62 10.49 13.33
CA PRO A 68 6.84 10.57 12.52
C PRO A 68 7.22 9.22 11.91
N GLY A 69 7.59 9.23 10.64
CA GLY A 69 7.98 8.03 9.87
C GLY A 69 6.81 7.18 9.34
N LEU A 70 5.56 7.50 9.68
CA LEU A 70 4.39 6.81 9.13
C LEU A 70 3.92 7.44 7.82
N VAL A 71 3.73 6.65 6.78
CA VAL A 71 3.02 7.09 5.57
C VAL A 71 1.54 7.32 5.92
N GLU A 72 1.05 8.52 5.66
CA GLU A 72 -0.37 8.83 5.84
C GLU A 72 -1.16 8.45 4.60
N THR A 73 -0.74 8.94 3.42
CA THR A 73 -1.45 8.77 2.15
C THR A 73 -0.49 8.26 1.08
N SER A 74 -0.91 7.26 0.32
CA SER A 74 -0.17 6.71 -0.82
C SER A 74 -1.09 6.25 -1.94
N ASN A 75 -0.51 5.99 -3.11
CA ASN A 75 -1.16 5.28 -4.19
C ASN A 75 -0.23 4.22 -4.79
N ASN A 76 -0.81 3.11 -5.25
CA ASN A 76 -0.10 2.12 -6.04
C ASN A 76 -0.81 1.90 -7.37
N LEU A 77 -0.18 2.27 -8.49
CA LEU A 77 -0.60 1.90 -9.84
C LEU A 77 -0.18 0.44 -10.08
N ALA A 78 -1.08 -0.49 -9.78
CA ALA A 78 -0.78 -1.91 -9.71
C ALA A 78 -0.78 -2.59 -11.09
N ILE A 79 -1.68 -2.16 -11.97
CA ILE A 79 -1.90 -2.79 -13.29
C ILE A 79 -2.11 -1.68 -14.31
N ALA A 80 -1.37 -1.74 -15.41
CA ALA A 80 -1.65 -1.02 -16.65
C ALA A 80 -1.65 -2.01 -17.80
N ARG A 81 -2.75 -2.07 -18.55
CA ARG A 81 -2.95 -3.10 -19.58
C ARG A 81 -3.64 -2.55 -20.80
N CYS A 82 -3.11 -2.89 -21.97
CA CYS A 82 -3.81 -2.74 -23.25
C CYS A 82 -4.14 -4.13 -23.80
N ARG A 83 -5.43 -4.47 -23.91
CA ARG A 83 -5.89 -5.75 -24.45
C ARG A 83 -7.27 -5.62 -25.08
N ASP A 84 -7.54 -6.36 -26.16
CA ASP A 84 -8.87 -6.48 -26.77
C ASP A 84 -9.52 -5.11 -27.11
N GLY A 85 -8.68 -4.16 -27.55
CA GLY A 85 -9.11 -2.80 -27.90
C GLY A 85 -9.40 -1.88 -26.72
N LYS A 86 -9.04 -2.27 -25.50
CA LYS A 86 -9.24 -1.50 -24.26
C LYS A 86 -7.93 -1.20 -23.56
N PHE A 87 -7.88 -0.03 -22.93
CA PHE A 87 -6.87 0.32 -21.95
C PHE A 87 -7.52 0.28 -20.56
N GLU A 88 -6.90 -0.44 -19.64
CA GLU A 88 -7.33 -0.59 -18.25
C GLU A 88 -6.17 -0.25 -17.32
N VAL A 89 -6.47 0.51 -16.27
CA VAL A 89 -5.49 0.88 -15.24
C VAL A 89 -6.13 0.74 -13.87
N TYR A 90 -5.45 0.07 -12.95
CA TYR A 90 -5.94 -0.19 -11.60
C TYR A 90 -5.00 0.44 -10.59
N ASN A 91 -5.59 1.27 -9.72
CA ASN A 91 -4.89 1.99 -8.67
C ASN A 91 -5.45 1.58 -7.31
N LEU A 92 -4.59 1.48 -6.31
CA LEU A 92 -4.99 1.29 -4.92
C LEU A 92 -4.51 2.47 -4.08
N THR A 93 -5.44 3.38 -3.80
CA THR A 93 -5.19 4.56 -2.95
C THR A 93 -5.46 4.22 -1.50
N ARG A 94 -4.54 4.57 -0.61
CA ARG A 94 -4.63 4.30 0.83
C ARG A 94 -4.43 5.60 1.60
N SER A 95 -5.22 5.81 2.65
CA SER A 95 -4.91 6.81 3.65
C SER A 95 -5.42 6.43 5.03
N SER A 96 -4.76 6.92 6.09
CA SER A 96 -5.33 6.94 7.44
C SER A 96 -6.31 8.11 7.67
N VAL A 97 -6.44 9.01 6.69
CA VAL A 97 -7.36 10.15 6.68
C VAL A 97 -8.27 10.07 5.46
N ASP A 98 -9.57 9.86 5.67
CA ASP A 98 -10.51 9.59 4.56
C ASP A 98 -10.63 10.74 3.57
N THR A 99 -10.62 12.00 4.03
CA THR A 99 -10.66 13.17 3.14
C THR A 99 -9.41 13.26 2.24
N ALA A 100 -8.24 12.86 2.75
CA ALA A 100 -7.01 12.82 1.97
C ALA A 100 -6.99 11.67 0.96
N LYS A 101 -7.56 10.51 1.31
CA LYS A 101 -7.80 9.38 0.41
C LYS A 101 -8.66 9.81 -0.77
N GLU A 102 -9.80 10.44 -0.48
CA GLU A 102 -10.75 10.89 -1.49
C GLU A 102 -10.13 11.96 -2.42
N ALA A 103 -9.45 12.95 -1.85
CA ALA A 103 -8.75 13.97 -2.64
C ALA A 103 -7.68 13.35 -3.57
N THR A 104 -6.94 12.35 -3.09
CA THR A 104 -5.93 11.65 -3.90
C THR A 104 -6.58 10.81 -5.00
N ALA A 105 -7.66 10.09 -4.70
CA ALA A 105 -8.41 9.29 -5.66
C ALA A 105 -8.98 10.18 -6.79
N TRP A 106 -9.53 11.35 -6.46
CA TRP A 106 -10.01 12.30 -7.46
C TRP A 106 -8.89 12.97 -8.25
N LYS A 107 -7.71 13.20 -7.65
CA LYS A 107 -6.52 13.66 -8.39
C LYS A 107 -6.10 12.63 -9.45
N ILE A 108 -6.08 11.35 -9.09
CA ILE A 108 -5.79 10.24 -10.01
C ILE A 108 -6.87 10.18 -11.10
N ALA A 109 -8.15 10.22 -10.73
CA ALA A 109 -9.26 10.23 -11.68
C ALA A 109 -9.14 11.40 -12.68
N GLY A 110 -8.77 12.58 -12.21
CA GLY A 110 -8.52 13.75 -13.05
C GLY A 110 -7.49 13.50 -14.15
N VAL A 111 -6.39 12.80 -13.85
CA VAL A 111 -5.37 12.45 -14.86
C VAL A 111 -5.96 11.59 -15.98
N PHE A 112 -6.82 10.63 -15.66
CA PHE A 112 -7.41 9.74 -16.66
C PHE A 112 -8.62 10.36 -17.37
N HIS A 113 -9.34 11.28 -16.75
CA HIS A 113 -10.35 12.08 -17.43
C HIS A 113 -9.77 12.96 -18.55
N LEU A 114 -8.52 13.42 -18.44
CA LEU A 114 -7.84 14.19 -19.50
C LEU A 114 -7.62 13.38 -20.80
N ILE A 115 -7.78 12.06 -20.76
CA ILE A 115 -7.69 11.18 -21.92
C ILE A 115 -9.03 10.52 -22.25
N ASP A 116 -10.14 11.09 -21.77
CA ASP A 116 -11.51 10.61 -21.96
C ASP A 116 -11.78 9.20 -21.42
N ALA A 117 -10.94 8.72 -20.49
CA ALA A 117 -11.15 7.42 -19.85
C ALA A 117 -12.34 7.49 -18.88
N LYS A 118 -13.09 6.39 -18.80
CA LYS A 118 -14.10 6.22 -17.75
C LYS A 118 -13.40 5.78 -16.47
N VAL A 119 -13.64 6.48 -15.38
CA VAL A 119 -13.07 6.17 -14.06
C VAL A 119 -14.19 5.80 -13.10
N ALA A 120 -13.99 4.71 -12.36
CA ALA A 120 -14.85 4.30 -11.26
C ALA A 120 -14.02 4.27 -9.97
N LEU A 121 -14.56 4.84 -8.89
CA LEU A 121 -13.97 4.78 -7.55
C LEU A 121 -14.77 3.78 -6.73
N GLU A 122 -14.19 2.61 -6.49
CA GLU A 122 -14.87 1.47 -5.87
C GLU A 122 -14.05 0.90 -4.70
N GLY A 123 -14.69 0.09 -3.86
CA GLY A 123 -14.00 -0.63 -2.77
C GLY A 123 -13.48 0.26 -1.65
N SER A 124 -14.07 1.44 -1.43
CA SER A 124 -13.66 2.33 -0.34
C SER A 124 -13.93 1.69 1.03
N TYR A 125 -12.94 1.74 1.91
CA TYR A 125 -13.04 1.37 3.31
C TYR A 125 -12.38 2.46 4.18
N PRO A 126 -12.90 2.75 5.38
CA PRO A 126 -12.40 3.83 6.22
C PRO A 126 -10.98 3.55 6.76
N GLY A 127 -10.21 4.61 6.96
CA GLY A 127 -8.96 4.54 7.71
C GLY A 127 -9.19 4.30 9.21
N TRP A 128 -8.17 3.79 9.90
CA TRP A 128 -8.15 3.71 11.37
C TRP A 128 -7.07 4.64 11.92
N LYS A 129 -7.49 5.83 12.35
CA LYS A 129 -6.58 6.83 12.92
C LYS A 129 -6.11 6.38 14.32
N PRO A 130 -4.80 6.34 14.60
CA PRO A 130 -4.29 5.97 15.93
C PRO A 130 -4.80 6.91 17.04
N ASN A 131 -5.23 6.33 18.17
CA ASN A 131 -5.59 7.05 19.38
C ASN A 131 -4.59 6.74 20.51
N MET A 132 -3.61 7.63 20.72
CA MET A 132 -2.59 7.45 21.75
C MET A 132 -3.11 7.64 23.18
N ALA A 133 -4.32 8.19 23.33
CA ALA A 133 -5.01 8.35 24.62
C ALA A 133 -5.96 7.18 24.94
N SER A 134 -5.93 6.10 24.16
CA SER A 134 -6.75 4.91 24.36
C SER A 134 -6.52 4.27 25.75
N PRO A 135 -7.57 4.10 26.58
CA PRO A 135 -7.46 3.39 27.85
C PRO A 135 -6.93 1.95 27.70
N ILE A 136 -7.42 1.16 26.74
CA ILE A 136 -6.95 -0.23 26.56
C ILE A 136 -5.48 -0.26 26.12
N LEU A 137 -5.02 0.71 25.33
CA LEU A 137 -3.61 0.83 24.97
C LEU A 137 -2.72 1.00 26.21
N ALA A 138 -3.13 1.83 27.18
CA ALA A 138 -2.38 2.04 28.40
C ALA A 138 -2.27 0.76 29.25
N VAL A 139 -3.39 0.03 29.41
CA VAL A 139 -3.45 -1.27 30.11
C VAL A 139 -2.51 -2.28 29.45
N MET A 140 -2.62 -2.42 28.14
CA MET A 140 -1.81 -3.34 27.35
C MET A 140 -0.31 -3.03 27.46
N LYS A 141 0.09 -1.77 27.32
CA LYS A 141 1.50 -1.38 27.49
C LYS A 141 2.06 -1.84 28.83
N LYS A 142 1.36 -1.51 29.92
CA LYS A 142 1.76 -1.89 31.28
C LYS A 142 1.88 -3.40 31.44
N LEU A 143 0.88 -4.15 30.96
CA LEU A 143 0.86 -5.61 31.07
C LEU A 143 1.99 -6.26 30.26
N TYR A 144 2.26 -5.78 29.04
CA TYR A 144 3.33 -6.33 28.21
C TYR A 144 4.70 -6.13 28.86
N SER A 145 4.99 -4.92 29.37
CA SER A 145 6.25 -4.64 30.07
C SER A 145 6.39 -5.48 31.33
N ALA A 146 5.32 -5.64 32.12
CA ALA A 146 5.33 -6.48 33.31
C ALA A 146 5.58 -7.97 32.99
N LYS A 147 4.99 -8.49 31.91
CA LYS A 147 5.06 -9.91 31.56
C LYS A 147 6.35 -10.29 30.82
N PHE A 148 6.92 -9.38 30.04
CA PHE A 148 8.04 -9.68 29.15
C PHE A 148 9.32 -8.88 29.44
N GLY A 149 9.30 -8.00 30.44
CA GLY A 149 10.48 -7.22 30.87
C GLY A 149 10.94 -6.17 29.85
N VAL A 150 10.15 -5.92 28.79
CA VAL A 150 10.46 -4.97 27.72
C VAL A 150 9.19 -4.25 27.29
N ASP A 151 9.31 -2.99 26.91
CA ASP A 151 8.18 -2.21 26.42
C ASP A 151 7.72 -2.71 25.04
N PRO A 152 6.39 -2.74 24.77
CA PRO A 152 5.90 -3.08 23.44
C PRO A 152 6.13 -1.92 22.47
N HIS A 153 6.40 -2.27 21.21
CA HIS A 153 6.41 -1.29 20.13
C HIS A 153 4.97 -0.95 19.71
N VAL A 154 4.49 0.23 20.09
CA VAL A 154 3.22 0.77 19.57
C VAL A 154 3.45 1.34 18.19
N LYS A 155 2.81 0.76 17.18
CA LYS A 155 2.96 1.14 15.77
C LYS A 155 1.60 1.30 15.11
N ALA A 156 1.55 2.16 14.11
CA ALA A 156 0.51 2.12 13.08
C ALA A 156 1.09 1.47 11.83
N VAL A 157 0.25 0.80 11.05
CA VAL A 157 0.63 0.17 9.78
C VAL A 157 -0.03 0.92 8.62
N HIS A 158 0.70 1.12 7.54
CA HIS A 158 0.15 1.64 6.29
C HIS A 158 -0.50 0.50 5.49
N ALA A 159 -1.53 -0.11 6.07
CA ALA A 159 -2.28 -1.25 5.53
C ALA A 159 -3.76 -1.13 5.88
N GLY A 160 -4.61 -1.95 5.27
CA GLY A 160 -6.02 -2.08 5.66
C GLY A 160 -6.16 -3.04 6.84
N LEU A 161 -6.90 -2.63 7.86
CA LEU A 161 -7.32 -3.49 8.98
C LEU A 161 -8.83 -3.34 9.17
N GLU A 162 -9.53 -4.41 9.51
CA GLU A 162 -10.97 -4.36 9.79
C GLU A 162 -11.31 -3.40 10.95
N CYS A 163 -10.36 -3.08 11.83
CA CYS A 163 -10.53 -2.06 12.87
C CYS A 163 -11.01 -0.71 12.31
N GLY A 164 -10.64 -0.34 11.08
CA GLY A 164 -11.18 0.86 10.43
C GLY A 164 -12.68 0.74 10.20
N ILE A 165 -13.12 -0.38 9.64
CA ILE A 165 -14.54 -0.66 9.36
C ILE A 165 -15.34 -0.76 10.66
N ILE A 166 -14.84 -1.55 11.61
CA ILE A 166 -15.50 -1.77 12.91
C ILE A 166 -15.63 -0.44 13.67
N GLY A 167 -14.57 0.37 13.72
CA GLY A 167 -14.61 1.68 14.37
C GLY A 167 -15.54 2.69 13.71
N GLY A 168 -15.69 2.63 12.39
CA GLY A 168 -16.66 3.43 11.65
C GLY A 168 -18.11 3.08 12.00
N ILE A 169 -18.40 1.79 12.28
CA ILE A 169 -19.72 1.31 12.67
C ILE A 169 -20.01 1.57 14.16
N TYR A 170 -19.00 1.47 15.03
CA TYR A 170 -19.12 1.65 16.47
C TYR A 170 -18.30 2.84 16.98
N PRO A 171 -18.77 4.10 16.78
CA PRO A 171 -18.11 5.28 17.31
C PRO A 171 -18.02 5.20 18.84
N GLY A 172 -16.80 5.20 19.38
CA GLY A 172 -16.55 5.10 20.82
C GLY A 172 -16.12 3.72 21.31
N LEU A 173 -16.09 2.70 20.45
CA LEU A 173 -15.44 1.44 20.78
C LEU A 173 -13.93 1.66 20.88
N ASP A 174 -13.36 1.43 22.06
CA ASP A 174 -11.91 1.44 22.26
C ASP A 174 -11.31 0.14 21.72
N MET A 175 -10.37 0.25 20.79
CA MET A 175 -9.87 -0.89 20.00
C MET A 175 -8.36 -0.91 19.94
N ILE A 176 -7.84 -2.13 19.80
CA ILE A 176 -6.43 -2.41 19.62
C ILE A 176 -6.26 -3.61 18.69
N SER A 177 -5.16 -3.65 17.95
CA SER A 177 -4.78 -4.78 17.12
C SER A 177 -3.46 -5.34 17.62
N LEU A 178 -3.39 -6.67 17.74
CA LEU A 178 -2.20 -7.42 18.15
C LEU A 178 -2.24 -8.80 17.50
N GLY A 179 -1.08 -9.42 17.34
CA GLY A 179 -0.97 -10.75 16.77
C GLY A 179 0.44 -11.32 16.89
N PRO A 180 0.63 -12.59 16.49
CA PRO A 180 1.95 -13.21 16.39
C PRO A 180 2.74 -12.61 15.21
N THR A 181 4.02 -12.96 15.14
CA THR A 181 4.88 -12.61 14.01
C THR A 181 4.58 -13.52 12.82
N ILE A 182 4.04 -12.93 11.75
CA ILE A 182 3.82 -13.56 10.44
C ILE A 182 4.71 -12.83 9.42
N LYS A 183 5.36 -13.58 8.53
CA LYS A 183 6.19 -13.04 7.44
C LYS A 183 5.58 -13.41 6.09
N TYR A 184 5.73 -12.49 5.15
CA TYR A 184 5.27 -12.62 3.76
C TYR A 184 3.80 -13.03 3.61
N PRO A 185 2.87 -12.42 4.37
CA PRO A 185 1.45 -12.72 4.18
C PRO A 185 1.04 -12.42 2.73
N HIS A 186 0.12 -13.22 2.19
CA HIS A 186 -0.36 -13.12 0.80
C HIS A 186 0.64 -13.57 -0.29
N SER A 187 1.76 -14.20 0.07
CA SER A 187 2.62 -14.89 -0.89
C SER A 187 2.68 -16.40 -0.60
N PRO A 188 3.12 -17.22 -1.57
CA PRO A 188 3.42 -18.63 -1.32
C PRO A 188 4.49 -18.87 -0.25
N ASP A 189 5.25 -17.82 0.12
CA ASP A 189 6.29 -17.85 1.15
C ASP A 189 5.76 -17.53 2.57
N GLU A 190 4.43 -17.41 2.72
CA GLU A 190 3.79 -17.07 3.99
C GLU A 190 4.18 -18.05 5.10
N MET A 191 4.66 -17.50 6.22
CA MET A 191 5.12 -18.30 7.36
C MET A 191 4.84 -17.62 8.70
N VAL A 192 4.56 -18.41 9.73
CA VAL A 192 4.31 -17.95 11.11
C VAL A 192 5.42 -18.39 12.06
N HIS A 193 5.89 -17.48 12.91
CA HIS A 193 6.92 -17.78 13.90
C HIS A 193 6.30 -18.43 15.14
N ILE A 194 6.41 -19.76 15.24
CA ILE A 194 5.74 -20.58 16.28
C ILE A 194 5.94 -20.04 17.71
N PRO A 195 7.15 -19.68 18.19
CA PRO A 195 7.32 -19.13 19.54
C PRO A 195 6.52 -17.84 19.78
N SER A 196 6.31 -17.02 18.75
CA SER A 196 5.52 -15.78 18.89
C SER A 196 4.03 -16.06 19.06
N VAL A 197 3.53 -17.22 18.61
CA VAL A 197 2.13 -17.63 18.80
C VAL A 197 1.84 -17.90 20.27
N ALA A 198 2.72 -18.63 20.96
CA ALA A 198 2.61 -18.87 22.40
C ALA A 198 2.66 -17.54 23.18
N LYS A 199 3.61 -16.66 22.84
CA LYS A 199 3.72 -15.33 23.45
C LYS A 199 2.44 -14.49 23.25
N PHE A 200 1.89 -14.49 22.05
CA PHE A 200 0.64 -13.81 21.72
C PHE A 200 -0.53 -14.37 22.56
N TYR A 201 -0.70 -15.69 22.61
CA TYR A 201 -1.78 -16.33 23.34
C TYR A 201 -1.73 -16.03 24.84
N ASP A 202 -0.54 -16.15 25.42
CA ASP A 202 -0.31 -15.83 26.82
C ASP A 202 -0.61 -14.36 27.15
N TYR A 203 -0.27 -13.46 26.24
CA TYR A 203 -0.53 -12.04 26.40
C TYR A 203 -2.02 -11.73 26.26
N LEU A 204 -2.70 -12.31 25.27
CA LEU A 204 -4.15 -12.20 25.09
C LEU A 204 -4.91 -12.67 26.33
N CYS A 205 -4.54 -13.83 26.89
CA CYS A 205 -5.14 -14.33 28.13
C CYS A 205 -4.91 -13.38 29.33
N GLY A 206 -3.73 -12.76 29.41
CA GLY A 206 -3.46 -11.74 30.42
C GLY A 206 -4.35 -10.51 30.27
N ILE A 207 -4.50 -10.01 29.04
CA ILE A 207 -5.34 -8.84 28.74
C ILE A 207 -6.78 -9.11 29.17
N LEU A 208 -7.33 -10.28 28.83
CA LEU A 208 -8.70 -10.65 29.17
C LEU A 208 -8.97 -10.71 30.69
N LYS A 209 -7.94 -10.97 31.50
CA LYS A 209 -8.04 -10.97 32.97
C LYS A 209 -7.97 -9.56 33.56
N GLU A 210 -7.31 -8.63 32.87
CA GLU A 210 -7.07 -7.25 33.30
C GLU A 210 -8.12 -6.27 32.75
N VAL A 211 -9.13 -6.75 32.01
CA VAL A 211 -10.21 -5.90 31.50
C VAL A 211 -10.92 -5.23 32.70
N PRO A 212 -10.95 -3.88 32.76
CA PRO A 212 -11.58 -3.18 33.87
C PRO A 212 -13.05 -3.58 34.01
N VAL A 213 -13.49 -3.79 35.26
CA VAL A 213 -14.93 -3.94 35.56
C VAL A 213 -15.60 -2.61 35.25
N ARG A 214 -16.77 -2.65 34.60
CA ARG A 214 -17.56 -1.47 34.23
C ARG A 214 -17.95 -0.63 35.44
#